data_AF-A0A956FT29-F1
#
_entry.id   AF-A0A956FT29-F1
#
_cell.length_a   1.000
_cell.length_b   1.000
_cell.length_c   1.000
_cell.angle_alpha   90.00
_cell.angle_beta   90.00
_cell.angle_gamma   90.00
#
_symmetry.space_group_name_H-M   'P 1'
#
loop_
_entity.id
_entity.type
_entity.pdbx_description
1 polymer ?
#
loop_
_entity_poly.entity_id
_entity_poly.type
_entity_poly.pdbx_seq_one_letter_code
_entity_poly.pdbx_strand_id
1 'polypeptide(L)'
;MSAPARWLAIGDPQTTLERLLAVLEFNGALTSSGELRPDVGLISMGDHFDYRVENEAERAACAREGSDVLRWLAAHPRSQVRILAGNHDLVRVQELHAVSDAEFLAIRRDQLGPEALRERFPTIADWRSCERDFGSFRAEQRALVQGLLVAGRLDLALCAVVDGAPALFTHAGVTRRELELLGVEEAAPRGLTQALREFFVGRIDAVRERWARGERAPLDLSPLHRTSEVGAEAGGMLAHRPANPDRPDVDKPWEFSAERPRRLDPRRLPRGLTQVVGHTQHHKLKQELLPWVDPRTHAAAHGLRSLVVDDAVRYVPGVAIAGEGEAALVCTDFALHRAPGPDLELLEVERVLS
;
A
#
# COMPACT_ATOMS: atom_id res chain seq x y z
N MET A 1 11.74 25.62 8.01
CA MET A 1 10.28 25.48 7.87
C MET A 1 9.75 24.91 9.19
N SER A 2 8.69 25.48 9.74
CA SER A 2 8.01 24.93 10.93
C SER A 2 7.42 23.56 10.61
N ALA A 3 7.26 22.71 11.61
CA ALA A 3 6.52 21.45 11.45
C ALA A 3 5.06 21.74 11.07
N PRO A 4 4.39 20.90 10.26
CA PRO A 4 2.98 21.06 9.98
C PRO A 4 2.13 21.01 11.26
N ALA A 5 1.12 21.87 11.33
CA ALA A 5 0.20 21.95 12.46
C ALA A 5 -0.94 20.92 12.36
N ARG A 6 -1.24 20.45 11.14
CA ARG A 6 -2.26 19.46 10.83
C ARG A 6 -1.68 18.47 9.82
N TRP A 7 -1.91 17.18 10.02
CA TRP A 7 -1.57 16.15 9.05
C TRP A 7 -2.82 15.46 8.51
N LEU A 8 -2.78 15.10 7.23
CA LEU A 8 -3.80 14.29 6.56
C LEU A 8 -3.17 12.97 6.10
N ALA A 9 -3.94 11.90 6.11
CA ALA A 9 -3.51 10.60 5.61
C ALA A 9 -4.48 10.05 4.56
N ILE A 10 -3.91 9.53 3.47
CA ILE A 10 -4.64 8.97 2.33
C ILE A 10 -4.03 7.62 1.95
N GLY A 11 -4.89 6.61 1.77
CA GLY A 11 -4.51 5.26 1.35
C GLY A 11 -4.77 5.01 -0.11
N ASP A 12 -3.88 4.22 -0.73
CA ASP A 12 -4.04 3.67 -2.08
C ASP A 12 -4.52 4.73 -3.10
N PRO A 13 -3.66 5.73 -3.41
CA PRO A 13 -4.06 6.81 -4.28
C PRO A 13 -4.59 6.32 -5.62
N GLN A 14 -3.92 5.36 -6.28
CA GLN A 14 -4.30 4.73 -7.57
C GLN A 14 -5.31 5.56 -8.38
N THR A 15 -4.93 6.77 -8.79
CA THR A 15 -5.82 7.78 -9.39
C THR A 15 -5.03 8.77 -10.25
N THR A 16 -5.73 9.69 -10.92
CA THR A 16 -5.14 10.84 -11.61
C THR A 16 -4.65 11.91 -10.63
N LEU A 17 -3.62 12.68 -11.02
CA LEU A 17 -3.14 13.80 -10.23
C LEU A 17 -4.26 14.82 -9.98
N GLU A 18 -5.05 15.14 -11.02
CA GLU A 18 -6.21 16.03 -10.90
C GLU A 18 -7.16 15.62 -9.77
N ARG A 19 -7.51 14.33 -9.70
CA ARG A 19 -8.44 13.85 -8.68
C ARG A 19 -7.83 13.85 -7.28
N LEU A 20 -6.55 13.51 -7.16
CA LEU A 20 -5.83 13.64 -5.88
C LEU A 20 -5.87 15.09 -5.40
N LEU A 21 -5.54 16.05 -6.27
CA LEU A 21 -5.54 17.46 -5.92
C LEU A 21 -6.94 17.97 -5.55
N ALA A 22 -7.98 17.55 -6.27
CA ALA A 22 -9.36 17.92 -5.94
C ALA A 22 -9.79 17.44 -4.53
N VAL A 23 -9.40 16.23 -4.14
CA VAL A 23 -9.65 15.72 -2.78
C VAL A 23 -8.87 16.51 -1.74
N LEU A 24 -7.61 16.84 -2.02
CA LEU A 24 -6.79 17.65 -1.11
C LEU A 24 -7.34 19.09 -0.99
N GLU A 25 -7.84 19.68 -2.08
CA GLU A 25 -8.51 20.97 -2.09
C GLU A 25 -9.78 20.95 -1.24
N PHE A 26 -10.62 19.93 -1.38
CA PHE A 26 -11.82 19.74 -0.56
C PHE A 26 -11.48 19.70 0.94
N ASN A 27 -10.34 19.09 1.31
CA ASN A 27 -9.86 19.03 2.70
C ASN A 27 -9.12 20.32 3.15
N GLY A 28 -9.11 21.36 2.33
CA GLY A 28 -8.47 22.65 2.61
C GLY A 28 -6.95 22.55 2.73
N ALA A 29 -6.33 21.57 2.05
CA ALA A 29 -4.92 21.25 2.17
C ALA A 29 -4.02 21.98 1.16
N LEU A 30 -4.60 22.55 0.09
CA LEU A 30 -3.85 23.17 -0.99
C LEU A 30 -3.88 24.71 -0.92
N THR A 31 -2.81 25.32 -1.44
CA THR A 31 -2.76 26.74 -1.79
C THR A 31 -3.48 26.98 -3.13
N SER A 32 -3.67 28.23 -3.51
CA SER A 32 -4.20 28.59 -4.84
C SER A 32 -3.28 28.19 -6.01
N SER A 33 -2.01 27.87 -5.74
CA SER A 33 -1.05 27.35 -6.74
C SER A 33 -1.09 25.82 -6.89
N GLY A 34 -1.90 25.12 -6.09
CA GLY A 34 -1.98 23.65 -6.10
C GLY A 34 -0.84 22.95 -5.33
N GLU A 35 -0.09 23.69 -4.52
CA GLU A 35 0.91 23.16 -3.60
C GLU A 35 0.28 22.86 -2.23
N LEU A 36 0.87 21.97 -1.44
CA LEU A 36 0.41 21.79 -0.05
C LEU A 36 0.65 23.07 0.75
N ARG A 37 -0.37 23.48 1.51
CA ARG A 37 -0.26 24.61 2.44
C ARG A 37 0.88 24.37 3.44
N PRO A 38 1.68 25.40 3.78
CA PRO A 38 2.85 25.23 4.64
C PRO A 38 2.57 24.65 6.03
N ASP A 39 1.35 24.83 6.54
CA ASP A 39 0.89 24.32 7.84
C ASP A 39 0.24 22.93 7.77
N VAL A 40 0.12 22.34 6.58
CA VAL A 40 -0.49 21.04 6.33
C VAL A 40 0.56 20.02 5.89
N GLY A 41 0.55 18.85 6.53
CA GLY A 41 1.34 17.69 6.16
C GLY A 41 0.48 16.59 5.53
N LEU A 42 1.10 15.72 4.74
CA LEU A 42 0.43 14.61 4.05
C LEU A 42 1.19 13.29 4.24
N ILE A 43 0.44 12.23 4.53
CA ILE A 43 0.89 10.85 4.54
C ILE A 43 0.17 10.11 3.40
N SER A 44 0.91 9.75 2.34
CA SER A 44 0.39 8.92 1.24
C SER A 44 0.80 7.47 1.43
N MET A 45 -0.16 6.54 1.45
CA MET A 45 0.07 5.15 1.87
C MET A 45 -0.03 4.13 0.73
N GLY A 46 1.01 4.12 -0.11
CA GLY A 46 1.30 3.08 -1.07
C GLY A 46 0.33 3.00 -2.25
N ASP A 47 0.72 2.22 -3.25
CA ASP A 47 -0.03 1.96 -4.48
C ASP A 47 -0.34 3.27 -5.23
N HIS A 48 0.70 3.91 -5.74
CA HIS A 48 0.57 5.12 -6.55
C HIS A 48 0.35 4.80 -8.03
N PHE A 49 0.54 3.54 -8.42
CA PHE A 49 0.45 3.07 -9.80
C PHE A 49 -0.64 2.01 -9.98
N ASP A 50 -1.05 1.88 -11.24
CA ASP A 50 -2.07 0.98 -11.75
C ASP A 50 -3.46 1.22 -11.16
N TYR A 51 -4.41 1.57 -12.00
CA TYR A 51 -5.82 1.39 -11.69
C TYR A 51 -6.48 0.76 -12.90
N ARG A 52 -7.62 0.11 -12.68
CA ARG A 52 -8.34 -0.53 -13.78
C ARG A 52 -8.82 0.53 -14.76
N VAL A 53 -8.48 0.30 -16.03
CA VAL A 53 -8.84 1.13 -17.18
C VAL A 53 -9.36 0.21 -18.29
N GLU A 54 -10.21 0.74 -19.15
CA GLU A 54 -10.98 -0.08 -20.09
C GLU A 54 -10.24 -0.32 -21.40
N ASN A 55 -9.35 0.60 -21.79
CA ASN A 55 -8.66 0.55 -23.07
C ASN A 55 -7.17 0.94 -22.99
N GLU A 56 -6.44 0.71 -24.07
CA GLU A 56 -4.99 0.94 -24.13
C GLU A 56 -4.61 2.44 -24.08
N ALA A 57 -5.47 3.33 -24.59
CA ALA A 57 -5.22 4.77 -24.54
C ALA A 57 -5.29 5.29 -23.10
N GLU A 58 -6.31 4.88 -22.34
CA GLU A 58 -6.43 5.16 -20.91
C GLU A 58 -5.29 4.55 -20.10
N ARG A 59 -4.82 3.36 -20.48
CA ARG A 59 -3.68 2.70 -19.83
C ARG A 59 -2.37 3.47 -19.99
N ALA A 60 -2.14 4.03 -21.18
CA ALA A 60 -0.99 4.91 -21.40
C ALA A 60 -1.11 6.21 -20.59
N ALA A 61 -2.32 6.75 -20.39
CA ALA A 61 -2.55 7.88 -19.49
C ALA A 61 -2.30 7.50 -18.02
N CYS A 62 -2.91 6.41 -17.55
CA CYS A 62 -2.72 5.85 -16.20
C CYS A 62 -1.23 5.66 -15.84
N ALA A 63 -0.40 5.22 -16.81
CA ALA A 63 1.03 5.07 -16.60
C ALA A 63 1.73 6.40 -16.22
N ARG A 64 1.33 7.50 -16.86
CA ARG A 64 1.86 8.84 -16.59
C ARG A 64 1.32 9.39 -15.27
N GLU A 65 0.01 9.26 -15.06
CA GLU A 65 -0.68 9.79 -13.87
C GLU A 65 -0.08 9.30 -12.56
N GLY A 66 0.21 7.99 -12.43
CA GLY A 66 0.85 7.47 -11.22
C GLY A 66 2.26 8.05 -11.00
N SER A 67 3.00 8.31 -12.07
CA SER A 67 4.31 8.97 -11.99
C SER A 67 4.17 10.43 -11.58
N ASP A 68 3.17 11.12 -12.10
CA ASP A 68 2.93 12.54 -11.82
C ASP A 68 2.45 12.76 -10.38
N VAL A 69 1.57 11.89 -9.87
CA VAL A 69 1.23 11.81 -8.44
C VAL A 69 2.48 11.66 -7.59
N LEU A 70 3.32 10.65 -7.88
CA LEU A 70 4.49 10.37 -7.05
C LEU A 70 5.55 11.48 -7.13
N ARG A 71 5.73 12.11 -8.29
CA ARG A 71 6.60 13.29 -8.45
C ARG A 71 6.07 14.49 -7.68
N TRP A 72 4.77 14.77 -7.74
CA TRP A 72 4.16 15.87 -6.99
C TRP A 72 4.34 15.66 -5.48
N LEU A 73 4.10 14.45 -4.96
CA LEU A 73 4.36 14.11 -3.56
C LEU A 73 5.84 14.31 -3.19
N ALA A 74 6.76 13.84 -4.04
CA ALA A 74 8.19 13.91 -3.79
C ALA A 74 8.79 15.31 -3.91
N ALA A 75 8.16 16.22 -4.66
CA ALA A 75 8.57 17.62 -4.79
C ALA A 75 8.47 18.38 -3.47
N HIS A 76 7.63 17.91 -2.55
CA HIS A 76 7.51 18.48 -1.22
C HIS A 76 8.61 17.96 -0.28
N PRO A 77 9.09 18.77 0.67
CA PRO A 77 10.05 18.35 1.67
C PRO A 77 9.54 17.14 2.47
N ARG A 78 10.45 16.24 2.85
CA ARG A 78 10.10 15.08 3.69
C ARG A 78 9.33 15.50 4.93
N SER A 79 9.73 16.59 5.59
CA SER A 79 9.09 17.15 6.78
C SER A 79 7.61 17.52 6.61
N GLN A 80 7.13 17.67 5.38
CA GLN A 80 5.73 17.98 5.05
C GLN A 80 5.03 16.78 4.41
N VAL A 81 5.72 15.98 3.58
CA VAL A 81 5.14 14.81 2.91
C VAL A 81 5.92 13.52 3.21
N ARG A 82 5.20 12.56 3.79
CA ARG A 82 5.62 11.17 4.03
C ARG A 82 4.97 10.26 2.99
N ILE A 83 5.76 9.41 2.36
CA ILE A 83 5.30 8.51 1.31
C ILE A 83 5.64 7.09 1.75
N LEU A 84 4.62 6.28 2.01
CA LEU A 84 4.79 4.84 2.24
C LEU A 84 4.66 4.11 0.91
N ALA A 85 5.46 3.08 0.71
CA ALA A 85 5.42 2.27 -0.50
C ALA A 85 4.42 1.11 -0.34
N GLY A 86 3.62 0.88 -1.38
CA GLY A 86 2.73 -0.28 -1.50
C GLY A 86 3.30 -1.37 -2.42
N ASN A 87 2.56 -2.46 -2.59
CA ASN A 87 3.00 -3.55 -3.46
C ASN A 87 3.08 -3.10 -4.92
N HIS A 88 2.16 -2.24 -5.39
CA HIS A 88 2.23 -1.69 -6.75
C HIS A 88 3.40 -0.73 -6.91
N ASP A 89 3.85 -0.03 -5.87
CA ASP A 89 5.07 0.79 -6.01
C ASP A 89 6.30 -0.10 -6.14
N LEU A 90 6.42 -1.08 -5.24
CA LEU A 90 7.63 -1.88 -5.10
C LEU A 90 7.76 -2.93 -6.19
N VAL A 91 6.67 -3.46 -6.75
CA VAL A 91 6.75 -4.44 -7.84
C VAL A 91 7.59 -3.95 -9.04
N ARG A 92 7.65 -2.62 -9.27
CA ARG A 92 8.50 -2.01 -10.30
C ARG A 92 9.98 -2.33 -10.12
N VAL A 93 10.46 -2.40 -8.88
CA VAL A 93 11.85 -2.67 -8.50
C VAL A 93 12.07 -4.08 -7.97
N GLN A 94 11.01 -4.86 -7.85
CA GLN A 94 11.04 -6.27 -7.45
C GLN A 94 10.79 -7.16 -8.67
N GLU A 95 9.56 -7.56 -8.92
CA GLU A 95 9.21 -8.52 -9.98
C GLU A 95 9.52 -7.98 -11.39
N LEU A 96 9.35 -6.67 -11.59
CA LEU A 96 9.55 -6.00 -12.88
C LEU A 96 10.95 -5.38 -13.01
N HIS A 97 11.88 -5.67 -12.09
CA HIS A 97 13.22 -5.04 -12.08
C HIS A 97 13.98 -5.20 -13.40
N ALA A 98 13.78 -6.33 -14.08
CA ALA A 98 14.48 -6.68 -15.31
C ALA A 98 13.66 -6.49 -16.59
N VAL A 99 12.37 -6.15 -16.49
CA VAL A 99 11.44 -6.12 -17.63
C VAL A 99 11.49 -4.77 -18.35
N SER A 100 11.68 -4.76 -19.67
CA SER A 100 11.54 -3.56 -20.52
C SER A 100 10.09 -3.34 -20.97
N ASP A 101 9.79 -2.14 -21.48
CA ASP A 101 8.44 -1.82 -21.98
C ASP A 101 8.00 -2.74 -23.13
N ALA A 102 8.93 -3.08 -24.03
CA ALA A 102 8.67 -3.98 -25.15
C ALA A 102 8.40 -5.42 -24.67
N GLU A 103 9.17 -5.89 -23.69
CA GLU A 103 8.96 -7.20 -23.07
C GLU A 103 7.64 -7.27 -22.32
N PHE A 104 7.32 -6.24 -21.54
CA PHE A 104 6.05 -6.16 -20.81
C PHE A 104 4.85 -6.16 -21.76
N LEU A 105 4.95 -5.41 -22.86
CA LEU A 105 3.92 -5.42 -23.90
C LEU A 105 3.77 -6.81 -24.53
N ALA A 106 4.87 -7.51 -24.80
CA ALA A 106 4.85 -8.87 -25.33
C ALA A 106 4.19 -9.86 -24.35
N ILE A 107 4.50 -9.79 -23.05
CA ILE A 107 3.86 -10.63 -22.02
C ILE A 107 2.34 -10.51 -22.10
N ARG A 108 1.81 -9.28 -22.18
CA ARG A 108 0.36 -9.04 -22.21
C ARG A 108 -0.27 -9.38 -23.56
N ARG A 109 0.30 -8.89 -24.67
CA ARG A 109 -0.28 -9.05 -26.02
C ARG A 109 -0.24 -10.50 -26.46
N ASP A 110 0.87 -11.17 -26.23
CA ASP A 110 1.10 -12.54 -26.70
C ASP A 110 0.65 -13.57 -25.65
N GLN A 111 0.11 -13.10 -24.51
CA GLN A 111 -0.44 -13.91 -23.41
C GLN A 111 0.46 -15.10 -23.07
N LEU A 112 1.74 -14.80 -22.79
CA LEU A 112 2.77 -15.82 -22.67
C LEU A 112 2.38 -16.91 -21.66
N GLY A 113 2.56 -18.16 -22.07
CA GLY A 113 2.31 -19.33 -21.23
C GLY A 113 3.35 -19.50 -20.12
N PRO A 114 3.08 -20.36 -19.12
CA PRO A 114 3.96 -20.55 -17.96
C PRO A 114 5.40 -20.96 -18.30
N GLU A 115 5.62 -21.73 -19.36
CA GLU A 115 6.96 -22.13 -19.79
C GLU A 115 7.79 -20.93 -20.26
N ALA A 116 7.24 -20.11 -21.16
CA ALA A 116 7.89 -18.91 -21.67
C ALA A 116 8.12 -17.87 -20.56
N LEU A 117 7.18 -17.74 -19.62
CA LEU A 117 7.36 -16.90 -18.44
C LEU A 117 8.48 -17.43 -17.55
N ARG A 118 8.57 -18.74 -17.30
CA ARG A 118 9.61 -19.32 -16.44
C ARG A 118 11.00 -19.14 -17.02
N GLU A 119 11.13 -19.26 -18.34
CA GLU A 119 12.39 -19.08 -19.04
C GLU A 119 12.87 -17.61 -19.05
N ARG A 120 11.96 -16.66 -19.26
CA ARG A 120 12.32 -15.26 -19.56
C ARG A 120 12.00 -14.27 -18.45
N PHE A 121 10.97 -14.54 -17.65
CA PHE A 121 10.39 -13.64 -16.65
C PHE A 121 9.98 -14.42 -15.39
N PRO A 122 10.93 -15.10 -14.70
CA PRO A 122 10.62 -16.06 -13.64
C PRO A 122 9.88 -15.47 -12.44
N THR A 123 9.95 -14.15 -12.27
CA THR A 123 9.28 -13.37 -11.22
C THR A 123 7.87 -12.90 -11.59
N ILE A 124 7.33 -13.32 -12.75
CA ILE A 124 5.96 -13.00 -13.16
C ILE A 124 5.10 -14.25 -12.98
N ALA A 125 4.08 -14.16 -12.14
CA ALA A 125 3.20 -15.29 -11.84
C ALA A 125 2.49 -15.83 -13.10
N ASP A 126 1.81 -14.93 -13.80
CA ASP A 126 1.12 -15.18 -15.06
C ASP A 126 0.86 -13.85 -15.80
N TRP A 127 0.43 -13.94 -17.06
CA TRP A 127 0.13 -12.75 -17.87
C TRP A 127 -1.11 -11.99 -17.37
N ARG A 128 -2.04 -12.64 -16.65
CA ARG A 128 -3.28 -12.01 -16.15
C ARG A 128 -2.96 -11.05 -15.01
N SER A 129 -1.99 -11.36 -14.17
CA SER A 129 -1.46 -10.44 -13.16
C SER A 129 -0.82 -9.22 -13.82
N CYS A 130 -0.10 -9.39 -14.94
CA CYS A 130 0.39 -8.24 -15.71
C CYS A 130 -0.72 -7.35 -16.26
N GLU A 131 -1.85 -7.93 -16.69
CA GLU A 131 -2.99 -7.15 -17.18
C GLU A 131 -3.75 -6.44 -16.04
N ARG A 132 -3.97 -7.16 -14.94
CA ARG A 132 -4.81 -6.76 -13.80
C ARG A 132 -4.10 -5.79 -12.85
N ASP A 133 -2.86 -6.11 -12.49
CA ASP A 133 -2.15 -5.48 -11.38
C ASP A 133 -0.98 -4.61 -11.84
N PHE A 134 -0.33 -4.92 -12.97
CA PHE A 134 0.81 -4.14 -13.48
C PHE A 134 0.48 -3.44 -14.79
N GLY A 135 -0.81 -3.29 -15.05
CA GLY A 135 -1.36 -3.00 -16.36
C GLY A 135 -0.80 -1.74 -17.00
N SER A 136 -0.32 -0.76 -16.24
CA SER A 136 0.23 0.49 -16.77
C SER A 136 1.75 0.61 -16.58
N PHE A 137 2.45 -0.52 -16.41
CA PHE A 137 3.90 -0.52 -16.21
C PHE A 137 4.66 0.19 -17.33
N ARG A 138 5.63 1.02 -16.91
CA ARG A 138 6.71 1.57 -17.74
C ARG A 138 8.03 1.53 -16.99
N ALA A 139 9.12 1.32 -17.72
CA ALA A 139 10.48 1.31 -17.19
C ALA A 139 10.87 2.64 -16.51
N GLU A 140 10.28 3.75 -16.92
CA GLU A 140 10.46 5.06 -16.28
C GLU A 140 9.90 5.09 -14.83
N GLN A 141 8.81 4.37 -14.55
CA GLN A 141 8.24 4.26 -13.21
C GLN A 141 9.22 3.54 -12.29
N ARG A 142 9.87 2.48 -12.79
CA ARG A 142 10.95 1.79 -12.06
C ARG A 142 12.09 2.75 -11.74
N ALA A 143 12.56 3.52 -12.72
CA ALA A 143 13.63 4.49 -12.48
C ALA A 143 13.23 5.54 -11.42
N LEU A 144 11.99 6.04 -11.46
CA LEU A 144 11.45 6.95 -10.46
C LEU A 144 11.44 6.32 -9.06
N VAL A 145 10.90 5.10 -8.92
CA VAL A 145 10.85 4.39 -7.62
C VAL A 145 12.26 4.12 -7.09
N GLN A 146 13.21 3.68 -7.92
CA GLN A 146 14.61 3.50 -7.52
C GLN A 146 15.22 4.80 -6.97
N GLY A 147 15.04 5.91 -7.69
CA GLY A 147 15.53 7.21 -7.28
C GLY A 147 14.97 7.66 -5.92
N LEU A 148 13.66 7.46 -5.71
CA LEU A 148 13.00 7.82 -4.46
C LEU A 148 13.41 6.92 -3.28
N LEU A 149 13.63 5.63 -3.50
CA LEU A 149 14.15 4.72 -2.48
C LEU A 149 15.58 5.11 -2.07
N VAL A 150 16.46 5.33 -3.05
CA VAL A 150 17.84 5.75 -2.80
C VAL A 150 17.90 7.10 -2.07
N ALA A 151 17.01 8.03 -2.42
CA ALA A 151 16.89 9.33 -1.76
C ALA A 151 16.19 9.29 -0.39
N GLY A 152 15.75 8.11 0.09
CA GLY A 152 15.05 7.98 1.37
C GLY A 152 13.69 8.69 1.38
N ARG A 153 13.02 8.79 0.23
CA ARG A 153 11.69 9.42 0.11
C ARG A 153 10.53 8.45 0.31
N LEU A 154 10.77 7.14 0.15
CA LEU A 154 9.80 6.08 0.40
C LEU A 154 10.14 5.32 1.69
N ASP A 155 9.13 4.99 2.48
CA ASP A 155 9.26 4.16 3.69
C ASP A 155 8.28 2.96 3.63
N LEU A 156 8.48 1.94 4.47
CA LEU A 156 7.48 0.87 4.67
C LEU A 156 6.48 1.20 5.77
N ALA A 157 6.88 2.05 6.72
CA ALA A 157 6.09 2.35 7.90
C ALA A 157 6.34 3.75 8.44
N LEU A 158 5.39 4.23 9.22
CA LEU A 158 5.46 5.48 9.96
C LEU A 158 4.73 5.31 11.30
N CYS A 159 5.17 6.03 12.33
CA CYS A 159 4.41 6.16 13.57
C CYS A 159 3.84 7.58 13.65
N ALA A 160 2.55 7.70 13.97
CA ALA A 160 1.91 8.99 14.17
C ALA A 160 0.84 8.91 15.26
N VAL A 161 0.34 10.06 15.71
CA VAL A 161 -0.72 10.14 16.72
C VAL A 161 -2.07 10.34 16.04
N VAL A 162 -3.02 9.46 16.37
CA VAL A 162 -4.42 9.50 15.93
C VAL A 162 -5.28 9.41 17.18
N ASP A 163 -6.16 10.39 17.38
CA ASP A 163 -7.10 10.47 18.50
C ASP A 163 -6.42 10.24 19.86
N GLY A 164 -5.34 10.98 20.09
CA GLY A 164 -4.53 10.97 21.30
C GLY A 164 -3.57 9.79 21.45
N ALA A 165 -3.64 8.78 20.59
CA ALA A 165 -2.88 7.53 20.72
C ALA A 165 -1.86 7.32 19.58
N PRO A 166 -0.68 6.75 19.85
CA PRO A 166 0.22 6.31 18.79
C PRO A 166 -0.40 5.18 17.95
N ALA A 167 -0.27 5.29 16.62
CA ALA A 167 -0.69 4.29 15.66
C ALA A 167 0.43 3.98 14.67
N LEU A 168 0.44 2.74 14.16
CA LEU A 168 1.36 2.28 13.12
C LEU A 168 0.72 2.49 11.75
N PHE A 169 1.37 3.25 10.88
CA PHE A 169 0.95 3.49 9.51
C PHE A 169 1.76 2.60 8.59
N THR A 170 1.09 1.83 7.76
CA THR A 170 1.68 0.92 6.76
C THR A 170 0.81 0.90 5.52
N HIS A 171 1.30 0.37 4.41
CA HIS A 171 0.42 0.13 3.26
C HIS A 171 -0.62 -0.95 3.59
N ALA A 172 -0.20 -2.10 4.11
CA ALA A 172 -1.07 -3.21 4.48
C ALA A 172 -0.77 -3.73 5.89
N GLY A 173 -1.72 -4.47 6.48
CA GLY A 173 -1.72 -4.78 7.92
C GLY A 173 -0.59 -5.70 8.38
N VAL A 174 -0.02 -5.40 9.54
CA VAL A 174 0.99 -6.18 10.25
C VAL A 174 0.30 -7.18 11.20
N THR A 175 0.77 -8.43 11.17
CA THR A 175 0.28 -9.50 12.05
C THR A 175 1.39 -9.99 12.98
N ARG A 176 1.08 -10.91 13.88
CA ARG A 176 2.10 -11.62 14.68
C ARG A 176 3.22 -12.24 13.83
N ARG A 177 2.95 -12.64 12.58
CA ARG A 177 3.97 -13.13 11.65
C ARG A 177 5.07 -12.11 11.42
N GLU A 178 4.72 -10.87 11.14
CA GLU A 178 5.71 -9.81 10.87
C GLU A 178 6.50 -9.46 12.14
N LEU A 179 5.85 -9.49 13.31
CA LEU A 179 6.54 -9.34 14.60
C LEU A 179 7.60 -10.43 14.78
N GLU A 180 7.24 -11.69 14.57
CA GLU A 180 8.15 -12.84 14.65
C GLU A 180 9.31 -12.72 13.65
N LEU A 181 9.04 -12.34 12.40
CA LEU A 181 10.06 -12.17 11.35
C LEU A 181 11.02 -11.00 11.62
N LEU A 182 10.55 -9.97 12.32
CA LEU A 182 11.36 -8.80 12.72
C LEU A 182 12.05 -8.99 14.08
N GLY A 183 11.74 -10.06 14.82
CA GLY A 183 12.22 -10.25 16.18
C GLY A 183 11.68 -9.20 17.17
N VAL A 184 10.47 -8.70 16.94
CA VAL A 184 9.82 -7.69 17.80
C VAL A 184 8.84 -8.38 18.74
N GLU A 185 9.10 -8.32 20.04
CA GLU A 185 8.25 -8.95 21.06
C GLU A 185 7.01 -8.10 21.40
N GLU A 186 7.18 -6.78 21.51
CA GLU A 186 6.11 -5.85 21.88
C GLU A 186 5.49 -5.20 20.64
N ALA A 187 4.16 -5.26 20.54
CA ALA A 187 3.40 -4.66 19.45
C ALA A 187 3.26 -3.12 19.60
N ALA A 188 4.36 -2.41 19.82
CA ALA A 188 4.37 -0.97 19.99
C ALA A 188 4.57 -0.27 18.62
N PRO A 189 3.72 0.71 18.24
CA PRO A 189 3.82 1.42 16.96
C PRO A 189 5.21 1.97 16.63
N ARG A 190 5.91 2.54 17.62
CA ARG A 190 7.25 3.11 17.44
C ARG A 190 8.29 2.02 17.18
N GLY A 191 8.30 0.97 17.99
CA GLY A 191 9.25 -0.14 17.85
C GLY A 191 9.10 -0.86 16.50
N LEU A 192 7.85 -1.12 16.09
CA LEU A 192 7.55 -1.71 14.78
C LEU A 192 7.97 -0.81 13.62
N THR A 193 7.70 0.49 13.72
CA THR A 193 8.13 1.46 12.70
C THR A 193 9.66 1.46 12.55
N GLN A 194 10.39 1.45 13.67
CA GLN A 194 11.84 1.40 13.66
C GLN A 194 12.35 0.09 13.04
N ALA A 195 11.85 -1.06 13.46
CA ALA A 195 12.27 -2.36 12.94
C ALA A 195 12.02 -2.48 11.42
N LEU A 196 10.85 -2.03 10.95
CA LEU A 196 10.52 -2.02 9.52
C LEU A 196 11.41 -1.06 8.73
N ARG A 197 11.74 0.10 9.29
CA ARG A 197 12.64 1.07 8.68
C ARG A 197 14.06 0.52 8.56
N GLU A 198 14.60 -0.06 9.62
CA GLU A 198 15.94 -0.67 9.63
C GLU A 198 16.02 -1.80 8.62
N PHE A 199 15.03 -2.70 8.60
CA PHE A 199 14.91 -3.74 7.59
C PHE A 199 14.95 -3.14 6.18
N PHE A 200 14.07 -2.16 5.90
CA PHE A 200 13.92 -1.61 4.56
C PHE A 200 15.17 -0.89 4.06
N VAL A 201 15.79 -0.06 4.90
CA VAL A 201 17.03 0.65 4.57
C VAL A 201 18.14 -0.36 4.27
N GLY A 202 18.29 -1.42 5.07
CA GLY A 202 19.25 -2.49 4.79
C GLY A 202 19.04 -3.16 3.44
N ARG A 203 17.77 -3.37 3.02
CA ARG A 203 17.46 -3.92 1.69
C ARG A 203 17.78 -2.96 0.55
N ILE A 204 17.51 -1.66 0.74
CA ILE A 204 17.86 -0.63 -0.25
C ILE A 204 19.38 -0.50 -0.39
N ASP A 205 20.12 -0.52 0.72
CA ASP A 205 21.57 -0.40 0.70
C ASP A 205 22.24 -1.58 -0.03
N ALA A 206 21.69 -2.78 0.08
CA ALA A 206 22.17 -3.96 -0.65
C ALA A 206 22.09 -3.83 -2.19
N VAL A 207 21.22 -2.97 -2.72
CA VAL A 207 21.04 -2.76 -4.17
C VAL A 207 21.52 -1.39 -4.66
N ARG A 208 21.80 -0.46 -3.75
CA ARG A 208 22.13 0.95 -4.02
C ARG A 208 23.26 1.12 -5.03
N GLU A 209 24.39 0.44 -4.83
CA GLU A 209 25.55 0.58 -5.72
C GLU A 209 25.28 0.03 -7.11
N ARG A 210 24.53 -1.09 -7.20
CA ARG A 210 24.17 -1.71 -8.47
C ARG A 210 23.26 -0.78 -9.28
N TRP A 211 22.26 -0.20 -8.64
CA TRP A 211 21.39 0.79 -9.27
C TRP A 211 22.15 2.05 -9.70
N ALA A 212 23.11 2.53 -8.89
CA ALA A 212 23.95 3.67 -9.27
C ALA A 212 24.80 3.41 -10.52
N ARG A 213 25.17 2.15 -10.79
CA ARG A 213 25.85 1.72 -12.02
C ARG A 213 24.89 1.42 -13.18
N GLY A 214 23.59 1.60 -13.00
CA GLY A 214 22.56 1.30 -13.99
C GLY A 214 22.25 -0.20 -14.13
N GLU A 215 22.69 -1.04 -13.20
CA GLU A 215 22.40 -2.47 -13.21
C GLU A 215 20.94 -2.76 -12.83
N ARG A 216 20.34 -3.75 -13.49
CA ARG A 216 19.04 -4.31 -13.12
C ARG A 216 19.23 -5.25 -11.91
N ALA A 217 18.94 -4.75 -10.72
CA ALA A 217 18.99 -5.51 -9.48
C ALA A 217 17.61 -5.50 -8.80
N PRO A 218 17.06 -6.66 -8.38
CA PRO A 218 15.79 -6.69 -7.66
C PRO A 218 15.98 -6.24 -6.20
N LEU A 219 15.05 -5.45 -5.70
CA LEU A 219 14.92 -5.21 -4.25
C LEU A 219 14.28 -6.43 -3.58
N ASP A 220 15.04 -7.15 -2.76
CA ASP A 220 14.50 -8.31 -2.03
C ASP A 220 13.98 -7.92 -0.64
N LEU A 221 12.69 -8.13 -0.40
CA LEU A 221 12.01 -7.90 0.88
C LEU A 221 11.68 -9.20 1.62
N SER A 222 12.23 -10.34 1.17
CA SER A 222 12.05 -11.62 1.86
C SER A 222 12.69 -11.57 3.25
N PRO A 223 12.09 -12.20 4.27
CA PRO A 223 10.85 -12.98 4.22
C PRO A 223 9.56 -12.17 4.44
N LEU A 224 9.64 -10.85 4.69
CA LEU A 224 8.48 -10.02 4.99
C LEU A 224 7.49 -9.97 3.83
N HIS A 225 8.00 -9.78 2.61
CA HIS A 225 7.23 -9.82 1.38
C HIS A 225 8.00 -10.63 0.34
N ARG A 226 7.35 -11.67 -0.20
CA ARG A 226 7.88 -12.53 -1.24
C ARG A 226 7.27 -12.13 -2.57
N THR A 227 8.13 -11.96 -3.57
CA THR A 227 7.74 -11.70 -4.95
C THR A 227 7.00 -12.88 -5.56
N SER A 228 6.29 -12.65 -6.65
CA SER A 228 5.72 -13.73 -7.44
C SER A 228 6.78 -14.68 -7.98
N GLU A 229 6.34 -15.90 -8.29
CA GLU A 229 7.02 -16.87 -9.13
C GLU A 229 5.99 -17.47 -10.10
N VAL A 230 6.41 -18.06 -11.20
CA VAL A 230 5.47 -18.64 -12.18
C VAL A 230 4.50 -19.62 -11.52
N GLY A 231 3.20 -19.31 -11.58
CA GLY A 231 2.13 -20.08 -10.95
C GLY A 231 1.77 -19.69 -9.52
N ALA A 232 2.49 -18.75 -8.89
CA ALA A 232 2.17 -18.26 -7.55
C ALA A 232 2.42 -16.74 -7.42
N GLU A 233 1.35 -16.01 -7.15
CA GLU A 233 1.41 -14.55 -6.93
C GLU A 233 2.22 -14.20 -5.66
N ALA A 234 2.73 -12.96 -5.64
CA ALA A 234 3.40 -12.37 -4.49
C ALA A 234 2.54 -12.38 -3.22
N GLY A 235 3.18 -12.34 -2.05
CA GLY A 235 2.48 -12.37 -0.77
C GLY A 235 3.35 -11.92 0.40
N GLY A 236 2.74 -11.78 1.58
CA GLY A 236 3.33 -11.22 2.78
C GLY A 236 2.85 -9.80 3.05
N MET A 237 3.60 -9.07 3.87
CA MET A 237 3.19 -7.83 4.54
C MET A 237 2.50 -6.81 3.60
N LEU A 238 3.01 -6.60 2.39
CA LEU A 238 2.47 -5.59 1.45
C LEU A 238 1.19 -6.01 0.74
N ALA A 239 0.83 -7.30 0.76
CA ALA A 239 -0.36 -7.82 0.08
C ALA A 239 -1.49 -8.15 1.05
N HIS A 240 -1.29 -7.94 2.35
CA HIS A 240 -2.20 -8.36 3.39
C HIS A 240 -3.55 -7.66 3.30
N ARG A 241 -4.57 -8.45 2.96
CA ARG A 241 -5.96 -8.05 3.09
C ARG A 241 -6.65 -8.77 4.24
N PRO A 242 -7.33 -8.06 5.15
CA PRO A 242 -8.14 -8.67 6.20
C PRO A 242 -9.25 -9.53 5.60
N ALA A 243 -9.37 -10.76 6.09
CA ALA A 243 -10.34 -11.72 5.57
C ALA A 243 -10.76 -12.73 6.64
N ASN A 244 -12.05 -13.09 6.65
CA ASN A 244 -12.52 -14.22 7.42
C ASN A 244 -11.99 -15.51 6.76
N PRO A 245 -11.20 -16.33 7.46
CA PRO A 245 -10.72 -17.60 6.90
C PRO A 245 -11.84 -18.63 6.72
N ASP A 246 -13.01 -18.42 7.32
CA ASP A 246 -14.14 -19.36 7.27
C ASP A 246 -15.27 -18.87 6.37
N ARG A 247 -15.00 -17.88 5.52
CA ARG A 247 -15.97 -17.41 4.52
C ARG A 247 -16.14 -18.43 3.36
N PRO A 248 -17.25 -18.35 2.60
CA PRO A 248 -17.44 -19.19 1.41
C PRO A 248 -16.33 -19.01 0.37
N ASP A 249 -16.06 -20.06 -0.41
CA ASP A 249 -15.15 -20.06 -1.57
C ASP A 249 -13.69 -19.68 -1.26
N VAL A 250 -13.26 -19.80 -0.01
CA VAL A 250 -11.88 -19.55 0.40
C VAL A 250 -10.92 -20.64 -0.11
N ASP A 251 -9.87 -20.23 -0.81
CA ASP A 251 -8.74 -21.11 -1.15
C ASP A 251 -7.68 -20.99 -0.04
N LYS A 252 -7.87 -21.70 1.08
CA LYS A 252 -6.98 -21.59 2.25
C LYS A 252 -5.49 -21.80 1.90
N PRO A 253 -5.09 -22.83 1.13
CA PRO A 253 -3.70 -23.01 0.72
C PRO A 253 -3.10 -21.83 -0.04
N TRP A 254 -3.86 -21.18 -0.92
CA TRP A 254 -3.38 -20.04 -1.70
C TRP A 254 -3.43 -18.74 -0.88
N GLU A 255 -4.56 -18.45 -0.24
CA GLU A 255 -4.82 -17.16 0.42
C GLU A 255 -4.08 -16.98 1.75
N PHE A 256 -4.00 -18.05 2.55
CA PHE A 256 -3.43 -18.04 3.90
C PHE A 256 -2.15 -18.89 3.99
N SER A 257 -1.46 -19.07 2.85
CA SER A 257 -0.14 -19.70 2.81
C SER A 257 0.78 -19.10 3.88
N ALA A 258 1.45 -19.96 4.66
CA ALA A 258 2.36 -19.49 5.72
C ALA A 258 3.56 -18.70 5.16
N GLU A 259 4.05 -19.10 3.98
CA GLU A 259 5.23 -18.50 3.37
C GLU A 259 4.93 -17.15 2.70
N ARG A 260 3.78 -17.06 2.02
CA ARG A 260 3.37 -15.90 1.19
C ARG A 260 1.88 -15.53 1.39
N PRO A 261 1.44 -15.22 2.62
CA PRO A 261 0.03 -14.94 2.88
C PRO A 261 -0.46 -13.73 2.08
N ARG A 262 -1.59 -13.87 1.40
CA ARG A 262 -2.28 -12.76 0.70
C ARG A 262 -3.48 -12.26 1.47
N ARG A 263 -3.95 -13.05 2.44
CA ARG A 263 -4.96 -12.69 3.42
C ARG A 263 -4.41 -12.84 4.82
N LEU A 264 -4.93 -12.03 5.73
CA LEU A 264 -4.75 -12.21 7.16
C LEU A 264 -6.10 -12.47 7.83
N ASP A 265 -6.07 -13.33 8.84
CA ASP A 265 -7.17 -13.46 9.79
C ASP A 265 -7.08 -12.30 10.80
N PRO A 266 -8.08 -11.39 10.86
CA PRO A 266 -8.05 -10.26 11.78
C PRO A 266 -7.85 -10.65 13.25
N ARG A 267 -8.23 -11.87 13.65
CA ARG A 267 -8.01 -12.39 15.02
C ARG A 267 -6.52 -12.55 15.37
N ARG A 268 -5.65 -12.54 14.37
CA ARG A 268 -4.18 -12.61 14.52
C ARG A 268 -3.51 -11.23 14.56
N LEU A 269 -4.28 -10.14 14.53
CA LEU A 269 -3.73 -8.80 14.74
C LEU A 269 -3.11 -8.71 16.14
N PRO A 270 -1.98 -8.00 16.32
CA PRO A 270 -1.35 -7.83 17.62
C PRO A 270 -2.25 -7.02 18.56
N ARG A 271 -2.48 -7.51 19.79
CA ARG A 271 -3.28 -6.78 20.79
C ARG A 271 -2.53 -5.54 21.28
N GLY A 272 -3.26 -4.51 21.67
CA GLY A 272 -2.75 -3.19 22.03
C GLY A 272 -2.30 -2.33 20.86
N LEU A 273 -2.36 -2.84 19.61
CA LEU A 273 -1.88 -2.13 18.44
C LEU A 273 -3.02 -1.54 17.62
N THR A 274 -2.98 -0.21 17.47
CA THR A 274 -3.75 0.51 16.44
C THR A 274 -2.89 0.63 15.17
N GLN A 275 -3.44 0.17 14.05
CA GLN A 275 -2.83 0.26 12.74
C GLN A 275 -3.69 1.11 11.82
N VAL A 276 -3.05 1.95 11.01
CA VAL A 276 -3.67 2.66 9.89
C VAL A 276 -3.09 2.08 8.61
N VAL A 277 -3.96 1.58 7.73
CA VAL A 277 -3.55 0.92 6.49
C VAL A 277 -4.10 1.61 5.26
N GLY A 278 -3.20 1.79 4.30
CA GLY A 278 -3.52 2.33 2.99
C GLY A 278 -4.31 1.36 2.11
N HIS A 279 -4.24 0.06 2.36
CA HIS A 279 -4.75 -1.01 1.50
C HIS A 279 -6.10 -1.58 1.98
N THR A 280 -6.98 -1.83 1.01
CA THR A 280 -8.28 -2.54 1.08
C THR A 280 -9.52 -1.66 1.11
N GLN A 281 -10.12 -1.53 -0.07
CA GLN A 281 -11.40 -0.86 -0.32
C GLN A 281 -12.55 -1.42 0.51
N HIS A 282 -13.50 -0.53 0.87
CA HIS A 282 -14.71 -0.89 1.62
C HIS A 282 -15.47 -2.08 1.00
N HIS A 283 -15.72 -2.04 -0.31
CA HIS A 283 -16.46 -3.09 -0.99
C HIS A 283 -15.75 -4.45 -0.93
N LYS A 284 -14.41 -4.45 -0.92
CA LYS A 284 -13.60 -5.67 -0.76
C LYS A 284 -13.66 -6.18 0.67
N LEU A 285 -13.51 -5.32 1.67
CA LEU A 285 -13.65 -5.74 3.08
C LEU A 285 -14.99 -6.44 3.34
N LYS A 286 -16.11 -5.90 2.83
CA LYS A 286 -17.42 -6.54 2.99
C LYS A 286 -17.49 -7.95 2.40
N GLN A 287 -16.85 -8.19 1.26
CA GLN A 287 -16.80 -9.52 0.63
C GLN A 287 -15.91 -10.46 1.43
N GLU A 288 -14.76 -9.97 1.86
CA GLU A 288 -13.69 -10.76 2.47
C GLU A 288 -13.98 -11.08 3.94
N LEU A 289 -14.87 -10.34 4.61
CA LEU A 289 -15.21 -10.54 6.03
C LEU A 289 -16.54 -11.26 6.24
N LEU A 290 -17.19 -11.77 5.19
CA LEU A 290 -18.42 -12.56 5.33
C LEU A 290 -18.24 -13.74 6.29
N PRO A 291 -19.20 -14.06 7.19
CA PRO A 291 -20.45 -13.35 7.45
C PRO A 291 -20.35 -12.34 8.60
N TRP A 292 -19.15 -12.00 9.10
CA TRP A 292 -18.99 -11.05 10.21
C TRP A 292 -19.53 -9.66 9.88
N VAL A 293 -19.63 -9.32 8.59
CA VAL A 293 -20.24 -8.10 8.08
C VAL A 293 -21.36 -8.49 7.12
N ASP A 294 -22.58 -7.98 7.32
CA ASP A 294 -23.64 -8.11 6.31
C ASP A 294 -23.27 -7.20 5.12
N PRO A 295 -23.13 -7.73 3.89
CA PRO A 295 -22.82 -6.92 2.72
C PRO A 295 -23.85 -5.81 2.45
N ARG A 296 -25.08 -6.01 2.94
CA ARG A 296 -26.21 -5.07 2.85
C ARG A 296 -26.17 -3.99 3.92
N THR A 297 -25.27 -4.05 4.90
CA THR A 297 -25.06 -2.94 5.83
C THR A 297 -24.58 -1.73 5.01
N HIS A 298 -25.48 -0.76 4.85
CA HIS A 298 -25.28 0.49 4.13
C HIS A 298 -24.41 1.47 4.95
N ALA A 299 -23.17 1.09 5.26
CA ALA A 299 -22.16 2.10 5.48
C ALA A 299 -21.96 2.86 4.15
N ALA A 300 -21.69 4.16 4.20
CA ALA A 300 -21.36 4.95 3.02
C ALA A 300 -20.28 4.21 2.21
N ALA A 301 -20.44 4.16 0.88
CA ALA A 301 -19.56 3.37 0.00
C ALA A 301 -18.09 3.83 0.08
N HIS A 302 -17.87 5.06 0.54
CA HIS A 302 -16.60 5.72 0.73
C HIS A 302 -16.55 6.28 2.16
N GLY A 303 -15.38 6.23 2.78
CA GLY A 303 -15.16 6.78 4.12
C GLY A 303 -14.18 5.98 4.97
N LEU A 304 -13.84 6.54 6.12
CA LEU A 304 -13.04 5.89 7.14
C LEU A 304 -13.83 4.77 7.81
N ARG A 305 -13.13 3.69 8.13
CA ARG A 305 -13.68 2.49 8.76
C ARG A 305 -12.57 1.81 9.53
N SER A 306 -12.97 1.04 10.52
CA SER A 306 -12.03 0.26 11.31
C SER A 306 -12.51 -1.17 11.49
N LEU A 307 -11.57 -2.09 11.57
CA LEU A 307 -11.79 -3.40 12.18
C LEU A 307 -11.32 -3.30 13.63
N VAL A 308 -12.19 -3.62 14.57
CA VAL A 308 -11.82 -3.78 15.99
C VAL A 308 -11.89 -5.25 16.30
N VAL A 309 -10.82 -5.77 16.91
CA VAL A 309 -10.67 -7.18 17.20
C VAL A 309 -10.40 -7.35 18.68
N ASP A 310 -11.28 -8.09 19.33
CA ASP A 310 -11.15 -8.67 20.67
C ASP A 310 -11.32 -10.19 20.50
N ASP A 311 -12.21 -10.84 21.23
CA ASP A 311 -12.62 -12.23 20.96
C ASP A 311 -13.48 -12.38 19.69
N ALA A 312 -14.03 -11.27 19.19
CA ALA A 312 -14.79 -11.13 17.96
C ALA A 312 -14.13 -10.12 17.01
N VAL A 313 -14.55 -10.16 15.75
CA VAL A 313 -14.17 -9.18 14.73
C VAL A 313 -15.36 -8.27 14.48
N ARG A 314 -15.18 -6.98 14.75
CA ARG A 314 -16.20 -5.93 14.57
C ARG A 314 -15.78 -5.00 13.45
N TYR A 315 -16.69 -4.78 12.50
CA TYR A 315 -16.52 -3.79 11.44
C TYR A 315 -17.26 -2.51 11.84
N VAL A 316 -16.54 -1.41 12.07
CA VAL A 316 -17.11 -0.16 12.56
C VAL A 316 -16.86 0.99 11.58
N PRO A 317 -17.87 1.86 11.33
CA PRO A 317 -17.64 3.13 10.64
C PRO A 317 -16.69 4.04 11.43
N GLY A 318 -15.90 4.85 10.72
CA GLY A 318 -14.99 5.81 11.32
C GLY A 318 -13.68 5.22 11.84
N VAL A 319 -13.01 5.99 12.68
CA VAL A 319 -11.71 5.67 13.28
C VAL A 319 -11.93 5.02 14.64
N ALA A 320 -11.28 3.90 14.89
CA ALA A 320 -11.24 3.24 16.19
C ALA A 320 -9.79 3.11 16.66
N ILE A 321 -9.59 3.37 17.95
CA ILE A 321 -8.33 3.15 18.65
C ILE A 321 -8.46 1.87 19.46
N ALA A 322 -7.42 1.03 19.44
CA ALA A 322 -7.39 -0.21 20.21
C ALA A 322 -7.40 0.10 21.72
N GLY A 323 -8.38 -0.46 22.45
CA GLY A 323 -8.34 -0.52 23.90
C GLY A 323 -7.38 -1.59 24.44
N GLU A 324 -7.33 -1.72 25.76
CA GLU A 324 -6.58 -2.79 26.42
C GLU A 324 -7.13 -4.17 25.98
N GLY A 325 -6.26 -5.05 25.49
CA GLY A 325 -6.65 -6.37 25.00
C GLY A 325 -7.30 -6.39 23.60
N GLU A 326 -7.56 -5.24 22.99
CA GLU A 326 -8.09 -5.12 21.64
C GLU A 326 -6.98 -4.90 20.60
N ALA A 327 -7.27 -5.09 19.33
CA ALA A 327 -6.47 -4.61 18.21
C ALA A 327 -7.37 -3.80 17.28
N ALA A 328 -6.83 -2.75 16.65
CA ALA A 328 -7.59 -1.92 15.72
C ALA A 328 -6.86 -1.77 14.39
N LEU A 329 -7.62 -1.84 13.30
CA LEU A 329 -7.12 -1.63 11.93
C LEU A 329 -8.02 -0.59 11.24
N VAL A 330 -7.57 0.65 11.19
CA VAL A 330 -8.20 1.76 10.47
C VAL A 330 -7.81 1.67 9.00
N CYS A 331 -8.79 1.57 8.11
CA CYS A 331 -8.55 1.47 6.68
C CYS A 331 -8.84 2.83 6.01
N THR A 332 -7.92 3.28 5.16
CA THR A 332 -7.98 4.59 4.50
C THR A 332 -7.91 4.50 2.97
N ASP A 333 -8.10 3.32 2.39
CA ASP A 333 -8.29 3.15 0.94
C ASP A 333 -9.67 3.67 0.56
N PHE A 334 -9.76 4.82 -0.10
CA PHE A 334 -11.04 5.44 -0.49
C PHE A 334 -11.54 5.00 -1.87
N ALA A 335 -10.78 4.13 -2.57
CA ALA A 335 -11.01 3.78 -3.96
C ALA A 335 -11.11 5.03 -4.87
N LEU A 336 -10.13 5.93 -4.79
CA LEU A 336 -10.18 7.27 -5.41
C LEU A 336 -10.51 7.24 -6.90
N HIS A 337 -9.98 6.28 -7.68
CA HIS A 337 -10.34 6.11 -9.09
C HIS A 337 -11.82 5.81 -9.35
N ARG A 338 -12.59 5.37 -8.34
CA ARG A 338 -14.04 5.09 -8.43
C ARG A 338 -14.90 6.04 -7.63
N ALA A 339 -14.31 6.91 -6.80
CA ALA A 339 -15.06 7.86 -6.00
C ALA A 339 -15.89 8.77 -6.93
N PRO A 340 -17.17 9.01 -6.60
CA PRO A 340 -18.06 9.81 -7.44
C PRO A 340 -17.68 11.30 -7.47
N GLY A 341 -16.94 11.77 -6.47
CA GLY A 341 -16.54 13.15 -6.30
C GLY A 341 -15.36 13.33 -5.34
N PRO A 342 -14.91 14.58 -5.15
CA PRO A 342 -13.78 14.92 -4.28
C PRO A 342 -14.14 14.99 -2.79
N ASP A 343 -15.41 14.83 -2.45
CA ASP A 343 -16.01 14.91 -1.12
C ASP A 343 -15.65 13.71 -0.23
N LEU A 344 -14.35 13.49 -0.04
CA LEU A 344 -13.77 12.43 0.77
C LEU A 344 -13.04 13.06 1.95
N GLU A 345 -13.58 12.86 3.14
CA GLU A 345 -12.91 13.24 4.39
C GLU A 345 -11.70 12.32 4.62
N LEU A 346 -10.51 12.91 4.57
CA LEU A 346 -9.26 12.20 4.83
C LEU A 346 -9.06 11.99 6.34
N LEU A 347 -8.23 11.01 6.70
CA LEU A 347 -7.89 10.79 8.10
C LEU A 347 -7.03 11.96 8.60
N GLU A 348 -7.52 12.67 9.62
CA GLU A 348 -6.70 13.63 10.34
C GLU A 348 -5.72 12.94 11.28
N VAL A 349 -4.51 13.48 11.31
CA VAL A 349 -3.39 12.99 12.13
C VAL A 349 -2.84 14.19 12.89
N GLU A 350 -2.68 14.04 14.20
CA GLU A 350 -2.27 15.16 15.06
C GLU A 350 -0.80 15.51 14.82
N ARG A 351 0.05 14.49 14.76
CA ARG A 351 1.49 14.64 14.52
C ARG A 351 2.14 13.34 14.10
N VAL A 352 3.19 13.47 13.28
CA VAL A 352 4.10 12.39 12.97
C VAL A 352 5.17 12.28 14.05
N LEU A 353 5.38 11.06 14.55
CA LEU A 353 6.42 10.73 15.52
C LEU A 353 7.66 10.31 14.72
N SER A 354 8.63 11.23 14.61
CA SER A 354 9.83 11.10 13.77
C SER A 354 10.72 9.92 14.10
#